data_AF-A0AA96W663-F1
#
_entry.id   AF-A0AA96W663-F1
#
_cell.length_a   1.000
_cell.length_b   1.000
_cell.length_c   1.000
_cell.angle_alpha   90.00
_cell.angle_beta   90.00
_cell.angle_gamma   90.00
#
_symmetry.space_group_name_H-M   'P 1'
#
loop_
_entity.id
_entity.type
_entity.pdbx_description
1 polymer ?
#
loop_
_entity_poly.entity_id
_entity_poly.type
_entity_poly.pdbx_seq_one_letter_code
_entity_poly.pdbx_strand_id
1 'polypeptide(L)'
;MFYYHIALLKSPLSPLTYQSEQILQIGAIVEVPLSKRNTEGVVIAEVEKPSFSCELISSTYKAFYPTKTLELARFIAEYYVCSLGEALSLFVPYQQNTTVHIKETISTDIHLSHEQQKAYDYINAHAASLLFGDTGSGKTEIYMKLFEKSINEGKQVIFLLPEIGLTPQMKNRLKHHFGTHVAIWHSKISTKKKEQILNDLADGKVSIIAGTRSALFLPLSRLGLIVVDEEHDESYKSGNRPRYNAKDLALLFGQKLGCHVVLGSATPTLSSFQKLPTFRLKGTFFDSKSHIMYDESEHGISFAMTQAIEKALRAKKQVIVFLPTRANFKYITCKSCGAHVECPFCSVGMSIHHNMNALKCHYCNYTEVIPKVCPKCGHNEIIATRMGTAEVSQKLSEHFKEYVVQQFDRDEVRTEKQLSSILSDFNEHKIDIMVGTQMLSKGHDYHGVGLAVILGVDALLGMSDFRSREKTLALVQQIAGRAGRKGYGEVLIQSKNSDFFKQYLSDFEQFINDELVFRKGLYPPFKKMLRLMSSHVKDEKAKELIEKVALMAQHFPHVEVVGHGKANIAKIANKYRYELLARSDSSKALLELAHAVKMLHVEADMDPLSFS
;
A
#
# COMPACT_ATOMS: atom_id res chain seq x y z
N MET A 1 -22.51 39.52 15.79
CA MET A 1 -21.26 38.87 15.32
C MET A 1 -21.16 37.51 15.98
N PHE A 2 -20.97 36.48 15.17
CA PHE A 2 -20.75 35.11 15.61
C PHE A 2 -19.26 34.77 15.46
N TYR A 3 -18.73 33.90 16.33
CA TYR A 3 -17.32 33.51 16.32
C TYR A 3 -17.21 32.01 16.14
N TYR A 4 -16.26 31.58 15.31
CA TYR A 4 -16.11 30.19 14.95
C TYR A 4 -14.65 29.75 14.99
N HIS A 5 -14.41 28.53 15.45
CA HIS A 5 -13.17 27.83 15.17
C HIS A 5 -13.22 27.28 13.74
N ILE A 6 -12.20 27.61 12.96
CA ILE A 6 -12.04 27.20 11.57
C ILE A 6 -10.79 26.31 11.44
N ALA A 7 -10.98 25.08 10.98
CA ALA A 7 -9.88 24.21 10.60
C ALA A 7 -9.48 24.51 9.15
N LEU A 8 -8.25 25.01 8.94
CA LEU A 8 -7.75 25.38 7.63
C LEU A 8 -7.38 24.13 6.81
N LEU A 9 -7.96 23.98 5.62
CA LEU A 9 -7.67 22.83 4.76
C LEU A 9 -6.22 22.85 4.29
N LYS A 10 -5.61 21.65 4.20
CA LYS A 10 -4.22 21.39 3.79
C LYS A 10 -3.17 22.11 4.65
N SER A 11 -3.56 22.60 5.82
CA SER A 11 -2.70 23.35 6.74
C SER A 11 -2.38 22.50 7.97
N PRO A 12 -1.11 22.47 8.44
CA PRO A 12 -0.74 21.79 9.67
C PRO A 12 -1.15 22.54 10.95
N LEU A 13 -1.74 23.73 10.80
CA LEU A 13 -2.11 24.59 11.92
C LEU A 13 -3.29 24.01 12.71
N SER A 14 -3.28 24.28 14.01
CA SER A 14 -4.47 24.13 14.84
C SER A 14 -5.58 25.06 14.33
N PRO A 15 -6.86 24.74 14.60
CA PRO A 15 -7.97 25.61 14.23
C PRO A 15 -7.78 27.03 14.76
N LEU A 16 -8.13 28.02 13.94
CA LEU A 16 -8.04 29.45 14.28
C LEU A 16 -9.43 30.05 14.45
N THR A 17 -9.54 31.15 15.20
CA THR A 17 -10.83 31.81 15.46
C THR A 17 -11.09 32.93 14.45
N TYR A 18 -12.25 32.90 13.80
CA TYR A 18 -12.73 33.92 12.87
C TYR A 18 -14.13 34.40 13.26
N GLN A 19 -14.54 35.57 12.75
CA GLN A 19 -15.88 36.12 12.99
C GLN A 19 -16.72 36.15 11.71
N SER A 20 -18.04 35.99 11.85
CA SER A 20 -19.01 36.12 10.75
C SER A 20 -20.21 36.95 11.16
N GLU A 21 -20.74 37.69 10.21
CA GLU A 21 -22.01 38.41 10.34
C GLU A 21 -23.22 37.47 10.24
N GLN A 22 -23.04 36.29 9.64
CA GLN A 22 -24.08 35.30 9.42
C GLN A 22 -23.89 34.09 10.34
N ILE A 23 -24.99 33.39 10.62
CA ILE A 23 -24.93 32.10 11.31
C ILE A 23 -24.43 31.06 10.32
N LEU A 24 -23.36 30.35 10.68
CA LEU A 24 -22.75 29.32 9.87
C LEU A 24 -22.97 27.96 10.51
N GLN A 25 -23.29 26.97 9.68
CA GLN A 25 -23.44 25.59 10.15
C GLN A 25 -22.07 24.94 10.36
N ILE A 26 -21.96 24.10 11.38
CA ILE A 26 -20.80 23.23 11.58
C ILE A 26 -20.65 22.33 10.34
N GLY A 27 -19.44 22.27 9.80
CA GLY A 27 -19.11 21.55 8.56
C GLY A 27 -19.20 22.39 7.30
N ALA A 28 -19.69 23.64 7.36
CA ALA A 28 -19.66 24.56 6.23
C ALA A 28 -18.20 24.86 5.82
N ILE A 29 -17.97 24.89 4.51
CA ILE A 29 -16.69 25.29 3.94
C ILE A 29 -16.72 26.80 3.72
N VAL A 30 -15.67 27.46 4.17
CA VAL A 30 -15.53 28.91 4.15
C VAL A 30 -14.19 29.33 3.58
N GLU A 31 -14.13 30.52 3.01
CA GLU A 31 -12.89 31.18 2.64
C GLU A 31 -12.51 32.18 3.74
N VAL A 32 -11.28 32.10 4.23
CA VAL A 32 -10.79 32.97 5.30
C VAL A 32 -9.43 33.58 4.95
N PRO A 33 -9.15 34.82 5.39
CA PRO A 33 -7.83 35.43 5.23
C PRO A 33 -6.82 34.76 6.17
N LEU A 34 -5.63 34.48 5.65
CA LEU A 34 -4.48 34.02 6.42
C LEU A 34 -3.24 34.75 5.93
N SER A 35 -2.80 35.75 6.71
CA SER A 35 -1.72 36.65 6.33
C SER A 35 -2.02 37.34 4.99
N LYS A 36 -1.25 37.09 3.92
CA LYS A 36 -1.39 37.76 2.61
C LYS A 36 -2.24 36.99 1.59
N ARG A 37 -2.90 35.89 1.98
CA ARG A 37 -3.67 35.04 1.06
C ARG A 37 -4.99 34.61 1.69
N ASN A 38 -5.96 34.27 0.86
CA ASN A 38 -7.14 33.54 1.29
C ASN A 38 -6.87 32.03 1.29
N THR A 39 -7.52 31.31 2.17
CA THR A 39 -7.42 29.85 2.28
C THR A 39 -8.77 29.27 2.65
N GLU A 40 -9.07 28.08 2.10
CA GLU A 40 -10.28 27.34 2.45
C GLU A 40 -10.16 26.77 3.87
N GLY A 41 -11.24 26.88 4.63
CA GLY A 41 -11.36 26.31 5.96
C GLY A 41 -12.74 25.70 6.18
N VAL A 42 -12.87 24.96 7.28
CA VAL A 42 -14.12 24.31 7.68
C VAL A 42 -14.53 24.80 9.06
N VAL A 43 -15.79 25.18 9.20
CA VAL A 43 -16.39 25.54 10.50
C VAL A 43 -16.48 24.29 11.36
N ILE A 44 -15.76 24.24 12.49
CA ILE A 44 -15.71 23.05 13.35
C ILE A 44 -16.46 23.20 14.67
N ALA A 45 -16.62 24.44 15.15
CA ALA A 45 -17.36 24.78 16.35
C ALA A 45 -17.69 26.29 16.35
N GLU A 46 -18.85 26.64 16.89
CA GLU A 46 -19.15 28.00 17.34
C GLU A 46 -18.50 28.22 18.71
N VAL A 47 -17.97 29.42 18.94
CA VAL A 47 -17.28 29.79 20.17
C VAL A 47 -17.74 31.15 20.68
N GLU A 48 -17.49 31.41 21.96
CA GLU A 48 -17.69 32.73 22.54
C GLU A 48 -16.73 33.76 21.95
N LYS A 49 -17.08 35.04 22.09
CA LYS A 49 -16.24 36.14 21.62
C LYS A 49 -14.87 36.10 22.30
N PRO A 50 -13.76 35.96 21.54
CA PRO A 50 -12.43 35.96 22.13
C PRO A 50 -12.00 37.37 22.58
N SER A 51 -10.98 37.42 23.44
CA SER A 51 -10.39 38.68 23.93
C SER A 51 -9.53 39.41 22.89
N PHE A 52 -9.16 38.74 21.79
CA PHE A 52 -8.35 39.27 20.70
C PHE A 52 -9.21 39.59 19.46
N SER A 53 -8.67 40.43 18.57
CA SER A 53 -9.33 40.78 17.30
C SER A 53 -9.38 39.59 16.35
N CYS A 54 -10.55 39.33 15.76
CA CYS A 54 -10.75 38.29 14.75
C CYS A 54 -10.96 38.89 13.36
N GLU A 55 -10.34 38.27 12.37
CA GLU A 55 -10.62 38.54 10.96
C GLU A 55 -12.00 38.02 10.55
N LEU A 56 -12.59 38.66 9.55
CA LEU A 56 -13.91 38.34 9.03
C LEU A 56 -13.83 37.17 8.03
N ILE A 57 -14.80 36.26 8.07
CA ILE A 57 -14.93 35.19 7.07
C ILE A 57 -15.31 35.82 5.72
N SER A 58 -14.53 35.54 4.68
CA SER A 58 -14.65 36.18 3.36
C SER A 58 -15.85 35.68 2.56
N SER A 59 -16.05 34.37 2.50
CA SER A 59 -17.12 33.76 1.70
C SER A 59 -17.48 32.36 2.21
N THR A 60 -18.64 31.83 1.79
CA THR A 60 -19.11 30.48 2.11
C THR A 60 -19.34 29.69 0.83
N TYR A 61 -18.97 28.41 0.83
CA TYR A 61 -19.22 27.50 -0.29
C TYR A 61 -20.50 26.68 -0.07
N LYS A 62 -21.10 26.20 -1.17
CA LYS A 62 -22.25 25.29 -1.13
C LYS A 62 -21.90 23.88 -0.67
N ALA A 63 -20.63 23.48 -0.79
CA ALA A 63 -20.17 22.18 -0.37
C ALA A 63 -19.93 22.15 1.14
N PHE A 64 -20.14 21.00 1.77
CA PHE A 64 -20.06 20.86 3.23
C PHE A 64 -19.55 19.48 3.66
N TYR A 65 -19.11 19.39 4.91
CA TYR A 65 -18.76 18.14 5.58
C TYR A 65 -19.81 17.77 6.63
N PRO A 66 -20.54 16.66 6.48
CA PRO A 66 -21.47 16.18 7.49
C PRO A 66 -20.79 15.92 8.83
N THR A 67 -21.55 15.96 9.92
CA THR A 67 -21.06 15.68 11.28
C THR A 67 -20.28 14.37 11.37
N LYS A 68 -20.75 13.31 10.70
CA LYS A 68 -20.05 12.01 10.64
C LYS A 68 -18.67 12.11 9.98
N THR A 69 -18.54 12.91 8.93
CA THR A 69 -17.23 13.18 8.31
C THR A 69 -16.31 13.94 9.25
N LEU A 70 -16.82 14.92 10.00
CA LEU A 70 -16.04 15.63 11.01
C LEU A 70 -15.58 14.70 12.14
N GLU A 71 -16.44 13.78 12.60
CA GLU A 71 -16.09 12.75 13.60
C GLU A 71 -14.94 11.85 13.09
N LEU A 72 -15.04 11.36 11.85
CA LEU A 72 -14.00 10.53 11.22
C LEU A 72 -12.70 11.31 11.02
N ALA A 73 -12.77 12.56 10.57
CA ALA A 73 -11.59 13.41 10.40
C ALA A 73 -10.90 13.73 11.73
N ARG A 74 -11.67 13.95 12.82
CA ARG A 74 -11.12 14.11 14.17
C ARG A 74 -10.39 12.85 14.63
N PHE A 75 -10.98 11.67 14.43
CA PHE A 75 -10.31 10.40 14.73
C PHE A 75 -9.01 10.25 13.93
N ILE A 76 -9.02 10.55 12.62
CA ILE A 76 -7.82 10.47 11.78
C ILE A 76 -6.74 11.44 12.28
N ALA A 77 -7.12 12.67 12.62
CA ALA A 77 -6.21 13.69 13.12
C ALA A 77 -5.56 13.27 14.45
N GLU A 78 -6.35 12.70 15.36
CA GLU A 78 -5.88 12.23 16.65
C GLU A 78 -5.01 10.98 16.51
N TYR A 79 -5.49 9.95 15.81
CA TYR A 79 -4.82 8.66 15.69
C TYR A 79 -3.54 8.72 14.84
N TYR A 80 -3.54 9.51 13.76
CA TYR A 80 -2.36 9.65 12.88
C TYR A 80 -1.56 10.92 13.14
N VAL A 81 -1.84 11.60 14.26
CA VAL A 81 -1.05 12.73 14.80
C VAL A 81 -0.81 13.80 13.74
N CYS A 82 -1.88 14.21 13.07
CA CYS A 82 -1.87 15.31 12.11
C CYS A 82 -2.84 16.41 12.54
N SER A 83 -2.88 17.52 11.80
CA SER A 83 -3.90 18.54 12.01
C SER A 83 -5.28 18.06 11.52
N LEU A 84 -6.34 18.65 12.08
CA LEU A 84 -7.70 18.41 11.59
C LEU A 84 -7.87 18.91 10.14
N GLY A 85 -7.17 19.98 9.76
CA GLY A 85 -7.15 20.49 8.40
C GLY A 85 -6.59 19.49 7.38
N GLU A 86 -5.45 18.87 7.69
CA GLU A 86 -4.86 17.79 6.88
C GLU A 86 -5.79 16.57 6.80
N ALA A 87 -6.42 16.18 7.92
CA ALA A 87 -7.35 15.04 7.94
C ALA A 87 -8.62 15.31 7.12
N LEU A 88 -9.23 16.49 7.25
CA LEU A 88 -10.39 16.91 6.46
C LEU A 88 -10.08 16.96 4.96
N SER A 89 -8.86 17.32 4.60
CA SER A 89 -8.43 17.39 3.20
C SER A 89 -8.34 16.04 2.50
N LEU A 90 -8.46 14.93 3.23
CA LEU A 90 -8.64 13.61 2.64
C LEU A 90 -10.04 13.45 2.04
N PHE A 91 -11.04 14.07 2.67
CA PHE A 91 -12.45 13.95 2.31
C PHE A 91 -12.81 14.84 1.14
N VAL A 92 -13.61 14.29 0.23
CA VAL A 92 -14.30 15.08 -0.77
C VAL A 92 -15.61 15.57 -0.14
N PRO A 93 -15.91 16.88 -0.18
CA PRO A 93 -17.09 17.41 0.46
C PRO A 93 -18.37 17.04 -0.28
N TYR A 94 -19.48 17.04 0.46
CA TYR A 94 -20.81 16.79 -0.06
C TYR A 94 -21.36 18.05 -0.70
N GLN A 95 -22.14 17.91 -1.77
CA GLN A 95 -22.96 18.99 -2.32
C GLN A 95 -24.27 19.09 -1.53
N GLN A 96 -24.76 20.30 -1.25
CA GLN A 96 -26.05 20.50 -0.61
C GLN A 96 -27.22 19.94 -1.46
N ASN A 97 -28.26 19.43 -0.79
CA ASN A 97 -29.56 19.01 -1.37
C ASN A 97 -29.59 17.76 -2.27
N THR A 98 -28.60 16.86 -2.19
CA THR A 98 -28.65 15.59 -2.92
C THR A 98 -29.28 14.47 -2.10
N THR A 99 -30.50 14.09 -2.49
CA THR A 99 -31.14 12.85 -2.02
C THR A 99 -30.82 11.75 -3.01
N VAL A 100 -29.99 10.80 -2.60
CA VAL A 100 -29.61 9.67 -3.47
C VAL A 100 -30.76 8.70 -3.58
N HIS A 101 -31.29 8.54 -4.79
CA HIS A 101 -32.31 7.55 -5.12
C HIS A 101 -31.73 6.52 -6.09
N ILE A 102 -31.39 5.34 -5.56
CA ILE A 102 -31.01 4.19 -6.38
C ILE A 102 -32.32 3.55 -6.87
N LYS A 103 -32.64 3.73 -8.15
CA LYS A 103 -33.96 3.40 -8.73
C LYS A 103 -34.04 2.00 -9.37
N GLU A 104 -32.92 1.30 -9.54
CA GLU A 104 -32.85 0.10 -10.35
C GLU A 104 -32.47 -1.13 -9.54
N THR A 105 -33.21 -2.22 -9.74
CA THR A 105 -32.83 -3.55 -9.25
C THR A 105 -31.85 -4.17 -10.23
N ILE A 106 -30.70 -4.61 -9.73
CA ILE A 106 -29.66 -5.28 -10.52
C ILE A 106 -29.75 -6.77 -10.25
N SER A 107 -29.66 -7.57 -11.30
CA SER A 107 -29.49 -9.02 -11.21
C SER A 107 -28.24 -9.41 -11.98
N THR A 108 -27.32 -10.12 -11.34
CA THR A 108 -26.13 -10.67 -12.01
C THR A 108 -26.33 -12.15 -12.34
N ASP A 109 -25.76 -12.59 -13.46
CA ASP A 109 -25.70 -13.97 -13.95
C ASP A 109 -24.67 -14.85 -13.20
N ILE A 110 -24.19 -14.38 -12.05
CA ILE A 110 -23.19 -15.07 -11.24
C ILE A 110 -23.89 -16.15 -10.41
N HIS A 111 -23.45 -17.39 -10.55
CA HIS A 111 -23.91 -18.50 -9.71
C HIS A 111 -22.78 -18.92 -8.77
N LEU A 112 -23.03 -18.84 -7.46
CA LEU A 112 -22.07 -19.26 -6.45
C LEU A 112 -22.07 -20.78 -6.33
N SER A 113 -20.87 -21.37 -6.18
CA SER A 113 -20.75 -22.77 -5.75
C SER A 113 -21.25 -22.94 -4.32
N HIS A 114 -21.47 -24.19 -3.89
CA HIS A 114 -21.89 -24.48 -2.52
C HIS A 114 -20.96 -23.87 -1.45
N GLU A 115 -19.63 -23.97 -1.64
CA GLU A 115 -18.66 -23.39 -0.71
C GLU A 115 -18.63 -21.85 -0.78
N GLN A 116 -18.83 -21.27 -1.96
CA GLN A 116 -18.95 -19.82 -2.10
C GLN A 116 -20.24 -19.28 -1.48
N GLN A 117 -21.33 -20.05 -1.53
CA GLN A 117 -22.59 -19.69 -0.88
C GLN A 117 -22.44 -19.69 0.64
N LYS A 118 -21.78 -20.71 1.23
CA LYS A 118 -21.43 -20.71 2.66
C LYS A 118 -20.59 -19.49 3.04
N ALA A 119 -19.59 -19.14 2.22
CA ALA A 119 -18.77 -17.96 2.45
C ALA A 119 -19.60 -16.68 2.41
N TYR A 120 -20.50 -16.55 1.43
CA TYR A 120 -21.43 -15.43 1.30
C TYR A 120 -22.35 -15.30 2.52
N ASP A 121 -22.95 -16.41 2.97
CA ASP A 121 -23.84 -16.41 4.14
C ASP A 121 -23.08 -16.06 5.42
N TYR A 122 -21.87 -16.61 5.60
CA TYR A 122 -21.00 -16.30 6.73
C TYR A 122 -20.62 -14.82 6.77
N ILE A 123 -20.24 -14.24 5.63
CA ILE A 123 -19.89 -12.82 5.52
C ILE A 123 -21.11 -11.95 5.87
N ASN A 124 -22.30 -12.30 5.39
CA ASN A 124 -23.52 -11.55 5.69
C ASN A 124 -23.95 -11.60 7.16
N ALA A 125 -23.56 -12.66 7.89
CA ALA A 125 -23.84 -12.79 9.31
C ALA A 125 -22.95 -11.89 10.20
N HIS A 126 -21.91 -11.27 9.64
CA HIS A 126 -20.96 -10.46 10.38
C HIS A 126 -20.92 -9.01 9.87
N ALA A 127 -20.75 -8.05 10.78
CA ALA A 127 -20.56 -6.65 10.41
C ALA A 127 -19.22 -6.41 9.70
N ALA A 128 -18.18 -7.15 10.10
CA ALA A 128 -16.89 -7.17 9.43
C ALA A 128 -16.34 -8.60 9.42
N SER A 129 -15.73 -9.01 8.30
CA SER A 129 -15.19 -10.38 8.14
C SER A 129 -13.96 -10.43 7.24
N LEU A 130 -13.13 -11.44 7.45
CA LEU A 130 -12.02 -11.80 6.55
C LEU A 130 -12.43 -12.98 5.66
N LEU A 131 -12.42 -12.77 4.34
CA LEU A 131 -12.52 -13.83 3.35
C LEU A 131 -11.10 -14.29 2.97
N PHE A 132 -10.67 -15.38 3.61
CA PHE A 132 -9.40 -16.04 3.33
C PHE A 132 -9.59 -17.10 2.24
N GLY A 133 -9.45 -16.69 0.98
CA GLY A 133 -9.67 -17.56 -0.17
C GLY A 133 -8.42 -17.75 -1.01
N ASP A 134 -8.14 -18.97 -1.45
CA ASP A 134 -7.00 -19.27 -2.34
C ASP A 134 -7.07 -18.43 -3.62
N THR A 135 -5.94 -18.27 -4.28
CA THR A 135 -5.91 -17.60 -5.58
C THR A 135 -6.77 -18.38 -6.57
N GLY A 136 -7.78 -17.72 -7.15
CA GLY A 136 -8.72 -18.39 -8.04
C GLY A 136 -9.82 -19.19 -7.35
N SER A 137 -10.00 -19.10 -6.03
CA SER A 137 -11.17 -19.69 -5.31
C SER A 137 -12.52 -19.01 -5.63
N GLY A 138 -12.48 -17.89 -6.36
CA GLY A 138 -13.66 -17.11 -6.75
C GLY A 138 -14.12 -16.10 -5.69
N LYS A 139 -13.17 -15.45 -4.99
CA LYS A 139 -13.48 -14.35 -4.05
C LYS A 139 -14.26 -13.21 -4.72
N THR A 140 -13.90 -12.89 -5.97
CA THR A 140 -14.51 -11.80 -6.73
C THR A 140 -16.00 -12.03 -6.98
N GLU A 141 -16.40 -13.28 -7.23
CA GLU A 141 -17.78 -13.71 -7.47
C GLU A 141 -18.63 -13.48 -6.22
N ILE A 142 -18.07 -13.77 -5.04
CA ILE A 142 -18.70 -13.46 -3.75
C ILE A 142 -18.84 -11.95 -3.58
N TYR A 143 -17.80 -11.15 -3.89
CA TYR A 143 -17.88 -9.69 -3.82
C TYR A 143 -18.98 -9.14 -4.72
N MET A 144 -19.07 -9.62 -5.96
CA MET A 144 -20.07 -9.17 -6.93
C MET A 144 -21.50 -9.48 -6.44
N LYS A 145 -21.72 -10.64 -5.80
CA LYS A 145 -23.02 -10.94 -5.17
C LYS A 145 -23.33 -10.05 -3.96
N LEU A 146 -22.31 -9.66 -3.19
CA LEU A 146 -22.48 -8.68 -2.11
C LEU A 146 -22.78 -7.28 -2.65
N PHE A 147 -22.20 -6.90 -3.79
CA PHE A 147 -22.49 -5.63 -4.47
C PHE A 147 -23.94 -5.60 -4.94
N GLU A 148 -24.38 -6.66 -5.63
CA GLU A 148 -25.75 -6.83 -6.09
C GLU A 148 -26.75 -6.68 -4.94
N LYS A 149 -26.55 -7.41 -3.83
CA LYS A 149 -27.39 -7.28 -2.62
C LYS A 149 -27.41 -5.84 -2.10
N SER A 150 -26.24 -5.20 -1.95
CA SER A 150 -26.16 -3.86 -1.38
C SER A 150 -26.89 -2.82 -2.21
N ILE A 151 -26.78 -2.91 -3.54
CA ILE A 151 -27.45 -1.97 -4.46
C ILE A 151 -28.96 -2.20 -4.45
N ASN A 152 -29.41 -3.46 -4.40
CA ASN A 152 -30.83 -3.80 -4.31
C ASN A 152 -31.46 -3.36 -2.97
N GLU A 153 -30.66 -3.17 -1.91
CA GLU A 153 -31.06 -2.51 -0.66
C GLU A 153 -31.03 -0.97 -0.73
N GLY A 154 -30.74 -0.40 -1.90
CA GLY A 154 -30.60 1.04 -2.11
C GLY A 154 -29.39 1.62 -1.40
N LYS A 155 -28.30 0.84 -1.26
CA LYS A 155 -27.03 1.27 -0.66
C LYS A 155 -25.92 1.34 -1.69
N GLN A 156 -24.90 2.14 -1.39
CA GLN A 156 -23.71 2.30 -2.20
C GLN A 156 -22.55 1.47 -1.66
N VAL A 157 -21.58 1.19 -2.53
CA VAL A 157 -20.48 0.26 -2.30
C VAL A 157 -19.14 0.94 -2.62
N ILE A 158 -18.16 0.71 -1.76
CA ILE A 158 -16.76 1.01 -2.04
C ILE A 158 -16.03 -0.33 -2.24
N PHE A 159 -15.42 -0.50 -3.39
CA PHE A 159 -14.52 -1.61 -3.68
C PHE A 159 -13.09 -1.08 -3.79
N LEU A 160 -12.31 -1.28 -2.73
CA LEU A 160 -10.91 -0.92 -2.66
C LEU A 160 -10.06 -2.03 -3.25
N LEU A 161 -9.20 -1.65 -4.20
CA LEU A 161 -8.15 -2.49 -4.76
C LEU A 161 -6.80 -1.80 -4.61
N PRO A 162 -5.68 -2.55 -4.61
CA PRO A 162 -4.36 -1.95 -4.76
C PRO A 162 -4.27 -1.08 -6.02
N GLU A 163 -3.34 -0.12 -6.06
CA GLU A 163 -3.24 0.83 -7.19
C GLU A 163 -3.15 0.17 -8.58
N ILE A 164 -2.62 -1.05 -8.64
CA ILE A 164 -2.48 -1.85 -9.85
C ILE A 164 -3.46 -3.02 -9.94
N GLY A 165 -4.38 -3.17 -8.99
CA GLY A 165 -5.48 -4.15 -9.03
C GLY A 165 -6.60 -3.76 -9.99
N LEU A 166 -6.70 -2.47 -10.38
CA LEU A 166 -7.67 -1.96 -11.36
C LEU A 166 -7.26 -2.29 -12.81
N THR A 167 -7.07 -3.57 -13.11
CA THR A 167 -6.69 -4.00 -14.45
C THR A 167 -7.83 -3.84 -15.46
N PRO A 168 -7.52 -3.72 -16.77
CA PRO A 168 -8.56 -3.63 -17.80
C PRO A 168 -9.58 -4.78 -17.72
N GLN A 169 -9.12 -5.98 -17.39
CA GLN A 169 -9.97 -7.17 -17.19
C GLN A 169 -10.97 -6.95 -16.05
N MET A 170 -10.51 -6.49 -14.87
CA MET A 170 -11.40 -6.20 -13.75
C MET A 170 -12.38 -5.06 -14.06
N LYS A 171 -11.92 -4.00 -14.73
CA LYS A 171 -12.77 -2.88 -15.17
C LYS A 171 -13.88 -3.36 -16.11
N ASN A 172 -13.54 -4.17 -17.11
CA ASN A 172 -14.49 -4.69 -18.08
C ASN A 172 -15.49 -5.64 -17.41
N ARG A 173 -15.01 -6.49 -16.50
CA ARG A 173 -15.86 -7.42 -15.74
C ARG A 173 -16.87 -6.69 -14.86
N LEU A 174 -16.43 -5.66 -14.12
CA LEU A 174 -17.34 -4.82 -13.33
C LEU A 174 -18.36 -4.09 -14.20
N LYS A 175 -17.93 -3.51 -15.33
CA LYS A 175 -18.83 -2.85 -16.28
C LYS A 175 -19.82 -3.81 -16.93
N HIS A 176 -19.42 -5.05 -17.18
CA HIS A 176 -20.30 -6.07 -17.75
C HIS A 176 -21.47 -6.39 -16.82
N HIS A 177 -21.20 -6.61 -15.52
CA HIS A 177 -22.25 -6.96 -14.56
C HIS A 177 -23.04 -5.76 -13.99
N PHE A 178 -22.42 -4.58 -13.89
CA PHE A 178 -23.03 -3.42 -13.21
C PHE A 178 -23.26 -2.21 -14.12
N GLY A 179 -22.82 -2.24 -15.38
CA GLY A 179 -23.09 -1.20 -16.37
C GLY A 179 -22.69 0.20 -15.88
N THR A 180 -23.67 1.10 -15.83
CA THR A 180 -23.51 2.49 -15.38
C THR A 180 -23.41 2.66 -13.86
N HIS A 181 -23.77 1.63 -13.09
CA HIS A 181 -23.71 1.69 -11.62
C HIS A 181 -22.28 1.67 -11.07
N VAL A 182 -21.28 1.33 -11.87
CA VAL A 182 -19.87 1.30 -11.45
C VAL A 182 -19.05 2.44 -12.05
N ALA A 183 -18.32 3.15 -11.19
CA ALA A 183 -17.29 4.08 -11.61
C ALA A 183 -15.92 3.71 -11.05
N ILE A 184 -14.88 4.06 -11.79
CA ILE A 184 -13.49 3.83 -11.40
C ILE A 184 -12.94 5.10 -10.74
N TRP A 185 -12.20 4.98 -9.62
CA TRP A 185 -11.59 6.10 -8.92
C TRP A 185 -10.10 5.91 -8.62
N HIS A 186 -9.24 6.74 -9.23
CA HIS A 186 -7.80 6.77 -8.95
C HIS A 186 -7.16 8.15 -9.19
N SER A 187 -5.89 8.29 -8.79
CA SER A 187 -5.13 9.55 -8.87
C SER A 187 -5.07 10.14 -10.29
N LYS A 188 -4.84 9.28 -11.30
CA LYS A 188 -4.69 9.66 -12.72
C LYS A 188 -5.98 10.09 -13.45
N ILE A 189 -7.15 10.04 -12.80
CA ILE A 189 -8.40 10.49 -13.44
C ILE A 189 -8.39 12.01 -13.56
N SER A 190 -8.79 12.52 -14.73
CA SER A 190 -8.89 13.96 -14.98
C SER A 190 -9.91 14.64 -14.07
N THR A 191 -9.68 15.91 -13.75
CA THR A 191 -10.58 16.70 -12.87
C THR A 191 -12.02 16.69 -13.37
N LYS A 192 -12.23 16.94 -14.67
CA LYS A 192 -13.57 16.88 -15.31
C LYS A 192 -14.26 15.53 -15.12
N LYS A 193 -13.51 14.42 -15.21
CA LYS A 193 -14.11 13.09 -15.02
C LYS A 193 -14.40 12.79 -13.55
N LYS A 194 -13.57 13.29 -12.61
CA LYS A 194 -13.87 13.21 -11.17
C LYS A 194 -15.16 13.98 -10.84
N GLU A 195 -15.31 15.19 -11.33
CA GLU A 195 -16.53 15.99 -11.17
C GLU A 195 -17.77 15.26 -11.71
N GLN A 196 -17.66 14.65 -12.90
CA GLN A 196 -18.75 13.83 -13.44
C GLN A 196 -19.11 12.67 -12.51
N ILE A 197 -18.13 11.91 -12.03
CA ILE A 197 -18.36 10.77 -11.12
C ILE A 197 -19.00 11.24 -9.81
N LEU A 198 -18.60 12.40 -9.28
CA LEU A 198 -19.18 12.96 -8.07
C LEU A 198 -20.64 13.37 -8.26
N ASN A 199 -20.98 13.96 -9.41
CA ASN A 199 -22.36 14.27 -9.76
C ASN A 199 -23.19 12.98 -9.95
N ASP A 200 -22.64 11.98 -10.64
CA ASP A 200 -23.32 10.69 -10.85
C ASP A 200 -23.52 9.91 -9.54
N LEU A 201 -22.60 10.03 -8.57
CA LEU A 201 -22.74 9.51 -7.21
C LEU A 201 -23.87 10.21 -6.45
N ALA A 202 -23.94 11.54 -6.57
CA ALA A 202 -24.93 12.36 -5.88
C ALA A 202 -26.34 12.17 -6.47
N ASP A 203 -26.43 11.92 -7.78
CA ASP A 203 -27.67 11.59 -8.51
C ASP A 203 -28.11 10.13 -8.29
N GLY A 204 -27.26 9.27 -7.70
CA GLY A 204 -27.53 7.84 -7.54
C GLY A 204 -27.39 7.01 -8.81
N LYS A 205 -26.82 7.57 -9.90
CA LYS A 205 -26.50 6.83 -11.13
C LYS A 205 -25.34 5.86 -10.93
N VAL A 206 -24.38 6.24 -10.08
CA VAL A 206 -23.26 5.40 -9.66
C VAL A 206 -23.50 4.93 -8.23
N SER A 207 -23.49 3.63 -8.04
CA SER A 207 -23.69 2.97 -6.75
C SER A 207 -22.45 2.21 -6.27
N ILE A 208 -21.50 1.91 -7.16
CA ILE A 208 -20.24 1.23 -6.85
C ILE A 208 -19.07 2.12 -7.25
N ILE A 209 -18.18 2.41 -6.30
CA ILE A 209 -16.85 2.96 -6.61
C ILE A 209 -15.81 1.87 -6.48
N ALA A 210 -15.22 1.48 -7.61
CA ALA A 210 -14.03 0.65 -7.64
C ALA A 210 -12.79 1.54 -7.72
N GLY A 211 -11.94 1.54 -6.69
CA GLY A 211 -10.90 2.54 -6.58
C GLY A 211 -9.71 2.13 -5.73
N THR A 212 -8.70 3.00 -5.72
CA THR A 212 -7.58 2.89 -4.79
C THR A 212 -7.97 3.46 -3.42
N ARG A 213 -7.03 3.51 -2.47
CA ARG A 213 -7.24 4.05 -1.11
C ARG A 213 -7.99 5.39 -1.03
N SER A 214 -7.86 6.27 -2.02
CA SER A 214 -8.54 7.58 -2.00
C SER A 214 -10.05 7.49 -2.25
N ALA A 215 -10.56 6.36 -2.73
CA ALA A 215 -12.01 6.14 -2.89
C ALA A 215 -12.74 6.07 -1.55
N LEU A 216 -12.05 5.70 -0.47
CA LEU A 216 -12.63 5.61 0.88
C LEU A 216 -13.22 6.95 1.35
N PHE A 217 -12.69 8.08 0.85
CA PHE A 217 -13.02 9.42 1.32
C PHE A 217 -14.02 10.17 0.43
N LEU A 218 -14.71 9.45 -0.47
CA LEU A 218 -15.76 10.00 -1.32
C LEU A 218 -17.05 10.27 -0.54
N PRO A 219 -17.93 11.17 -1.03
CA PRO A 219 -19.14 11.56 -0.33
C PRO A 219 -20.30 10.59 -0.64
N LEU A 220 -20.26 9.38 -0.07
CA LEU A 220 -21.33 8.38 -0.23
C LEU A 220 -22.37 8.49 0.90
N SER A 221 -23.54 9.04 0.59
CA SER A 221 -24.59 9.29 1.57
C SER A 221 -25.30 8.02 2.06
N ARG A 222 -25.23 6.93 1.31
CA ARG A 222 -25.86 5.64 1.64
C ARG A 222 -24.88 4.48 1.59
N LEU A 223 -23.66 4.67 2.10
CA LEU A 223 -22.63 3.61 2.13
C LEU A 223 -23.12 2.39 2.92
N GLY A 224 -23.23 1.25 2.25
CA GLY A 224 -23.69 -0.03 2.83
C GLY A 224 -22.62 -1.10 2.93
N LEU A 225 -21.61 -1.05 2.07
CA LEU A 225 -20.58 -2.07 1.97
C LEU A 225 -19.23 -1.47 1.57
N ILE A 226 -18.18 -1.89 2.26
CA ILE A 226 -16.79 -1.66 1.87
C ILE A 226 -16.13 -3.02 1.68
N VAL A 227 -15.59 -3.28 0.50
CA VAL A 227 -14.77 -4.46 0.22
C VAL A 227 -13.34 -4.01 -0.03
N VAL A 228 -12.39 -4.63 0.65
CA VAL A 228 -10.94 -4.39 0.46
C VAL A 228 -10.31 -5.66 -0.07
N ASP A 229 -10.01 -5.69 -1.36
CA ASP A 229 -9.32 -6.83 -1.98
C ASP A 229 -7.81 -6.76 -1.77
N GLU A 230 -7.16 -7.92 -1.76
CA GLU A 230 -5.72 -8.05 -1.46
C GLU A 230 -5.33 -7.23 -0.21
N GLU A 231 -6.05 -7.41 0.90
CA GLU A 231 -5.95 -6.57 2.11
C GLU A 231 -4.53 -6.47 2.69
N HIS A 232 -3.68 -7.44 2.37
CA HIS A 232 -2.28 -7.50 2.77
C HIS A 232 -1.38 -6.49 2.03
N ASP A 233 -1.87 -5.85 0.97
CA ASP A 233 -1.09 -4.93 0.16
C ASP A 233 -0.73 -3.64 0.94
N GLU A 234 0.56 -3.35 1.01
CA GLU A 234 1.07 -2.19 1.75
C GLU A 234 0.69 -0.84 1.14
N SER A 235 0.23 -0.80 -0.13
CA SER A 235 -0.21 0.43 -0.79
C SER A 235 -1.42 1.09 -0.12
N TYR A 236 -2.16 0.34 0.71
CA TYR A 236 -3.24 0.89 1.54
C TYR A 236 -2.74 1.85 2.63
N LYS A 237 -1.46 1.77 3.04
CA LYS A 237 -0.84 2.74 3.94
C LYS A 237 -0.29 3.95 3.16
N SER A 238 -0.66 5.14 3.60
CA SER A 238 -0.14 6.40 3.07
C SER A 238 1.30 6.65 3.53
N GLY A 239 2.19 6.88 2.56
CA GLY A 239 3.57 7.31 2.81
C GLY A 239 3.69 8.82 3.11
N ASN A 240 2.63 9.61 2.87
CA ASN A 240 2.57 11.04 3.15
C ASN A 240 1.70 11.29 4.38
N ARG A 241 1.88 12.44 5.05
CA ARG A 241 0.96 12.88 6.11
C ARG A 241 -0.41 13.26 5.51
N PRO A 242 -1.54 12.87 6.14
CA PRO A 242 -1.68 11.91 7.23
C PRO A 242 -1.27 10.49 6.80
N ARG A 243 -0.43 9.80 7.61
CA ARG A 243 0.07 8.44 7.31
C ARG A 243 -0.99 7.37 7.63
N TYR A 244 -2.20 7.53 7.11
CA TYR A 244 -3.32 6.64 7.41
C TYR A 244 -3.17 5.27 6.73
N ASN A 245 -3.85 4.25 7.27
CA ASN A 245 -4.04 2.97 6.59
C ASN A 245 -5.50 2.84 6.16
N ALA A 246 -5.75 2.79 4.85
CA ALA A 246 -7.09 2.73 4.30
C ALA A 246 -7.85 1.47 4.72
N LYS A 247 -7.16 0.35 4.92
CA LYS A 247 -7.77 -0.88 5.44
C LYS A 247 -8.31 -0.69 6.85
N ASP A 248 -7.49 -0.15 7.74
CA ASP A 248 -7.89 0.06 9.13
C ASP A 248 -9.00 1.12 9.23
N LEU A 249 -8.92 2.16 8.39
CA LEU A 249 -10.01 3.15 8.26
C LEU A 249 -11.28 2.57 7.65
N ALA A 250 -11.21 1.60 6.75
CA ALA A 250 -12.41 0.92 6.23
C ALA A 250 -13.17 0.21 7.35
N LEU A 251 -12.47 -0.49 8.26
CA LEU A 251 -13.08 -1.10 9.44
C LEU A 251 -13.69 -0.06 10.38
N LEU A 252 -12.99 1.06 10.61
CA LEU A 252 -13.53 2.17 11.39
C LEU A 252 -14.79 2.78 10.76
N PHE A 253 -14.78 2.98 9.44
CA PHE A 253 -15.93 3.52 8.70
C PHE A 253 -17.10 2.55 8.77
N GLY A 254 -16.84 1.25 8.62
CA GLY A 254 -17.78 0.16 8.91
C GLY A 254 -18.51 0.35 10.22
N GLN A 255 -17.74 0.44 11.29
CA GLN A 255 -18.27 0.59 12.64
C GLN A 255 -19.02 1.92 12.86
N LYS A 256 -18.49 3.05 12.35
CA LYS A 256 -19.03 4.40 12.62
C LYS A 256 -20.23 4.76 11.74
N LEU A 257 -20.31 4.21 10.54
CA LEU A 257 -21.36 4.46 9.56
C LEU A 257 -22.39 3.32 9.47
N GLY A 258 -22.15 2.19 10.15
CA GLY A 258 -23.04 1.04 10.13
C GLY A 258 -23.04 0.29 8.79
N CYS A 259 -21.89 0.24 8.11
CA CYS A 259 -21.73 -0.46 6.85
C CYS A 259 -20.95 -1.78 7.03
N HIS A 260 -21.25 -2.77 6.19
CA HIS A 260 -20.55 -4.05 6.20
C HIS A 260 -19.13 -3.89 5.63
N VAL A 261 -18.15 -4.61 6.20
CA VAL A 261 -16.77 -4.58 5.72
C VAL A 261 -16.23 -5.97 5.44
N VAL A 262 -15.73 -6.19 4.24
CA VAL A 262 -15.10 -7.46 3.85
C VAL A 262 -13.65 -7.21 3.49
N LEU A 263 -12.75 -7.88 4.21
CA LEU A 263 -11.35 -7.92 3.84
C LEU A 263 -11.09 -9.22 3.07
N GLY A 264 -10.45 -9.11 1.91
CA GLY A 264 -10.20 -10.23 1.01
C GLY A 264 -8.72 -10.51 0.86
N SER A 265 -8.31 -11.78 0.99
CA SER A 265 -6.91 -12.14 0.74
C SER A 265 -6.74 -13.63 0.45
N ALA A 266 -5.74 -13.95 -0.37
CA ALA A 266 -5.15 -15.30 -0.41
C ALA A 266 -4.03 -15.49 0.63
N THR A 267 -3.48 -14.39 1.13
CA THR A 267 -2.33 -14.34 2.05
C THR A 267 -2.64 -13.29 3.12
N PRO A 268 -3.63 -13.52 3.99
CA PRO A 268 -4.08 -12.50 4.93
C PRO A 268 -2.97 -12.10 5.89
N THR A 269 -2.98 -10.83 6.30
CA THR A 269 -2.10 -10.35 7.36
C THR A 269 -2.47 -10.98 8.69
N LEU A 270 -1.46 -11.21 9.53
CA LEU A 270 -1.70 -11.74 10.88
C LEU A 270 -2.66 -10.86 11.68
N SER A 271 -2.64 -9.54 11.41
CA SER A 271 -3.54 -8.59 12.07
C SER A 271 -5.00 -8.76 11.67
N SER A 272 -5.28 -8.98 10.39
CA SER A 272 -6.65 -9.18 9.93
C SER A 272 -7.17 -10.55 10.40
N PHE A 273 -6.33 -11.59 10.31
CA PHE A 273 -6.67 -12.95 10.73
C PHE A 273 -7.02 -13.04 12.22
N GLN A 274 -6.22 -12.40 13.09
CA GLN A 274 -6.49 -12.45 14.53
C GLN A 274 -7.70 -11.60 14.95
N LYS A 275 -7.98 -10.49 14.27
CA LYS A 275 -8.99 -9.51 14.71
C LYS A 275 -10.39 -9.76 14.18
N LEU A 276 -10.52 -10.49 13.06
CA LEU A 276 -11.79 -10.61 12.35
C LEU A 276 -12.28 -12.06 12.29
N PRO A 277 -13.60 -12.28 12.32
CA PRO A 277 -14.17 -13.57 11.99
C PRO A 277 -13.76 -13.95 10.56
N THR A 278 -13.13 -15.11 10.43
CA THR A 278 -12.50 -15.53 9.18
C THR A 278 -13.25 -16.70 8.57
N PHE A 279 -13.59 -16.61 7.28
CA PHE A 279 -14.04 -17.75 6.49
C PHE A 279 -12.91 -18.22 5.57
N ARG A 280 -12.54 -19.50 5.68
CA ARG A 280 -11.51 -20.11 4.84
C ARG A 280 -12.16 -20.77 3.62
N LEU A 281 -11.95 -20.18 2.45
CA LEU A 281 -12.41 -20.71 1.16
C LEU A 281 -11.26 -21.43 0.45
N LYS A 282 -11.21 -22.75 0.59
CA LYS A 282 -10.19 -23.59 -0.05
C LYS A 282 -10.54 -23.94 -1.49
N GLY A 283 -9.51 -24.14 -2.30
CA GLY A 283 -9.63 -24.67 -3.66
C GLY A 283 -9.52 -23.60 -4.75
N THR A 284 -9.14 -24.06 -5.93
CA THR A 284 -8.98 -23.24 -7.13
C THR A 284 -10.11 -23.57 -8.11
N PHE A 285 -10.68 -22.56 -8.78
CA PHE A 285 -11.73 -22.76 -9.79
C PHE A 285 -11.22 -23.57 -11.00
N PHE A 286 -9.90 -23.66 -11.16
CA PHE A 286 -9.20 -24.50 -12.14
C PHE A 286 -8.35 -25.53 -11.38
N ASP A 287 -8.32 -26.79 -11.81
CA ASP A 287 -7.50 -27.87 -11.21
C ASP A 287 -5.99 -27.66 -11.53
N SER A 288 -5.43 -26.55 -11.05
CA SER A 288 -4.05 -26.16 -11.26
C SER A 288 -3.15 -26.80 -10.21
N LYS A 289 -2.32 -27.74 -10.62
CA LYS A 289 -1.23 -28.27 -9.80
C LYS A 289 0.06 -27.52 -10.15
N SER A 290 0.60 -26.78 -9.19
CA SER A 290 1.92 -26.17 -9.30
C SER A 290 2.99 -27.08 -8.72
N HIS A 291 4.00 -27.44 -9.49
CA HIS A 291 5.16 -28.18 -8.99
C HIS A 291 6.26 -27.19 -8.58
N ILE A 292 6.63 -27.19 -7.30
CA ILE A 292 7.64 -26.28 -6.75
C ILE A 292 8.99 -26.99 -6.71
N MET A 293 9.99 -26.37 -7.33
CA MET A 293 11.40 -26.77 -7.34
C MET A 293 12.21 -25.76 -6.54
N TYR A 294 13.28 -26.22 -5.92
CA TYR A 294 14.18 -25.39 -5.14
C TYR A 294 15.59 -25.43 -5.71
N ASP A 295 16.25 -24.29 -5.73
CA ASP A 295 17.63 -24.12 -6.14
C ASP A 295 18.41 -23.42 -5.03
N GLU A 296 19.36 -24.13 -4.43
CA GLU A 296 20.17 -23.64 -3.31
C GLU A 296 21.47 -22.95 -3.76
N SER A 297 21.66 -22.78 -5.08
CA SER A 297 22.84 -22.11 -5.62
C SER A 297 22.97 -20.65 -5.17
N GLU A 298 24.23 -20.21 -5.05
CA GLU A 298 24.55 -18.83 -4.69
C GLU A 298 24.49 -17.92 -5.92
N HIS A 299 23.64 -16.90 -5.84
CA HIS A 299 23.62 -15.70 -6.68
C HIS A 299 23.69 -15.91 -8.21
N GLY A 300 22.60 -15.54 -8.90
CA GLY A 300 22.60 -15.34 -10.35
C GLY A 300 21.98 -16.50 -11.12
N ILE A 301 22.35 -16.62 -12.40
CA ILE A 301 21.77 -17.61 -13.31
C ILE A 301 22.43 -18.97 -13.08
N SER A 302 21.73 -19.86 -12.38
CA SER A 302 22.21 -21.22 -12.12
C SER A 302 21.94 -22.17 -13.28
N PHE A 303 22.67 -23.28 -13.31
CA PHE A 303 22.43 -24.33 -14.30
C PHE A 303 21.03 -24.94 -14.17
N ALA A 304 20.55 -25.18 -12.95
CA ALA A 304 19.20 -25.69 -12.70
C ALA A 304 18.12 -24.74 -13.22
N MET A 305 18.32 -23.44 -13.03
CA MET A 305 17.43 -22.41 -13.57
C MET A 305 17.44 -22.40 -15.09
N THR A 306 18.61 -22.41 -15.72
CA THR A 306 18.74 -22.47 -17.17
C THR A 306 18.04 -23.69 -17.76
N GLN A 307 18.22 -24.87 -17.16
CA GLN A 307 17.53 -26.09 -17.60
C GLN A 307 16.01 -25.99 -17.48
N ALA A 308 15.51 -25.45 -16.37
CA ALA A 308 14.08 -25.26 -16.17
C ALA A 308 13.49 -24.29 -17.22
N ILE A 309 14.18 -23.18 -17.48
CA ILE A 309 13.80 -22.19 -18.50
C ILE A 309 13.80 -22.84 -19.89
N GLU A 310 14.88 -23.53 -20.25
CA GLU A 310 15.00 -24.19 -21.55
C GLU A 310 13.91 -25.24 -21.77
N LYS A 311 13.60 -26.04 -20.75
CA LYS A 311 12.49 -27.02 -20.78
C LYS A 311 11.15 -26.34 -21.05
N ALA A 312 10.86 -25.23 -20.36
CA ALA A 312 9.62 -24.48 -20.54
C ALA A 312 9.52 -23.89 -21.96
N LEU A 313 10.60 -23.25 -22.44
CA LEU A 313 10.66 -22.64 -23.77
C LEU A 313 10.51 -23.69 -24.89
N ARG A 314 11.18 -24.84 -24.78
CA ARG A 314 11.02 -25.97 -25.73
C ARG A 314 9.59 -26.50 -25.78
N ALA A 315 8.88 -26.45 -24.66
CA ALA A 315 7.45 -26.79 -24.58
C ALA A 315 6.52 -25.67 -25.10
N LYS A 316 7.08 -24.61 -25.72
CA LYS A 316 6.38 -23.40 -26.17
C LYS A 316 5.60 -22.71 -25.06
N LYS A 317 6.12 -22.78 -23.83
CA LYS A 317 5.58 -22.08 -22.68
C LYS A 317 6.42 -20.84 -22.40
N GLN A 318 5.76 -19.81 -21.90
CA GLN A 318 6.42 -18.56 -21.50
C GLN A 318 6.95 -18.68 -20.08
N VAL A 319 7.96 -17.87 -19.78
CA VAL A 319 8.67 -17.85 -18.50
C VAL A 319 8.53 -16.48 -17.85
N ILE A 320 8.26 -16.47 -16.55
CA ILE A 320 8.36 -15.27 -15.73
C ILE A 320 9.57 -15.41 -14.80
N VAL A 321 10.43 -14.40 -14.74
CA VAL A 321 11.53 -14.30 -13.78
C VAL A 321 11.29 -13.11 -12.86
N PHE A 322 11.06 -13.40 -11.59
CA PHE A 322 10.71 -12.43 -10.58
C PHE A 322 11.88 -12.09 -9.67
N LEU A 323 12.06 -10.79 -9.40
CA LEU A 323 12.97 -10.24 -8.41
C LEU A 323 12.22 -9.32 -7.43
N PRO A 324 12.23 -9.61 -6.11
CA PRO A 324 11.40 -8.93 -5.10
C PRO A 324 11.65 -7.44 -4.98
N THR A 325 12.91 -7.06 -5.07
CA THR A 325 13.30 -5.66 -5.03
C THR A 325 13.51 -5.20 -6.46
N ARG A 326 13.10 -3.95 -6.74
CA ARG A 326 13.94 -3.17 -7.67
C ARG A 326 15.35 -3.31 -7.13
N ALA A 327 16.24 -3.96 -7.84
CA ALA A 327 17.64 -3.78 -7.56
C ALA A 327 18.03 -2.37 -8.01
N ASN A 328 17.43 -1.36 -7.37
CA ASN A 328 17.74 0.03 -7.65
C ASN A 328 18.85 0.53 -6.78
N PHE A 329 19.71 -0.37 -6.31
CA PHE A 329 21.10 -0.01 -6.24
C PHE A 329 21.93 -1.22 -6.65
N LYS A 330 22.40 -1.24 -7.91
CA LYS A 330 23.69 -1.86 -8.24
C LYS A 330 24.74 -1.13 -7.40
N TYR A 331 24.83 -1.49 -6.13
CA TYR A 331 25.85 -0.96 -5.24
C TYR A 331 27.17 -1.53 -5.74
N ILE A 332 28.05 -0.65 -6.14
CA ILE A 332 29.42 -1.07 -6.44
C ILE A 332 30.06 -1.38 -5.10
N THR A 333 30.40 -2.65 -4.91
CA THR A 333 30.93 -3.23 -3.68
C THR A 333 32.36 -3.63 -3.91
N CYS A 334 33.27 -3.18 -3.06
CA CYS A 334 34.65 -3.59 -3.12
C CYS A 334 34.78 -5.09 -2.85
N LYS A 335 35.44 -5.86 -3.72
CA LYS A 335 35.68 -7.30 -3.48
C LYS A 335 36.54 -7.55 -2.25
N SER A 336 37.49 -6.65 -1.97
CA SER A 336 38.45 -6.82 -0.88
C SER A 336 37.84 -6.48 0.49
N CYS A 337 37.14 -5.36 0.62
CA CYS A 337 36.65 -4.87 1.92
C CYS A 337 35.13 -4.88 2.08
N GLY A 338 34.38 -5.29 1.05
CA GLY A 338 32.92 -5.36 1.09
C GLY A 338 32.19 -4.02 1.14
N ALA A 339 32.89 -2.88 1.10
CA ALA A 339 32.28 -1.56 1.21
C ALA A 339 31.59 -1.12 -0.09
N HIS A 340 30.43 -0.48 0.04
CA HIS A 340 29.72 0.16 -1.07
C HIS A 340 30.22 1.59 -1.30
N VAL A 341 30.09 2.10 -2.53
CA VAL A 341 30.26 3.54 -2.80
C VAL A 341 29.02 4.28 -2.30
N GLU A 342 29.17 5.10 -1.25
CA GLU A 342 28.07 5.81 -0.58
C GLU A 342 27.81 7.20 -1.16
N CYS A 343 26.56 7.65 -1.11
CA CYS A 343 26.23 9.01 -1.50
C CYS A 343 26.72 10.03 -0.45
N PRO A 344 27.39 11.13 -0.84
CA PRO A 344 27.83 12.16 0.12
C PRO A 344 26.66 12.87 0.82
N PHE A 345 25.47 12.85 0.21
CA PHE A 345 24.27 13.48 0.71
C PHE A 345 23.29 12.51 1.38
N CYS A 346 23.48 11.21 1.21
CA CYS A 346 22.60 10.16 1.74
C CYS A 346 23.44 8.97 2.21
N SER A 347 23.25 8.46 3.42
CA SER A 347 24.00 7.30 3.95
C SER A 347 23.48 5.98 3.37
N VAL A 348 23.47 5.92 2.04
CA VAL A 348 23.00 4.83 1.20
C VAL A 348 24.04 4.65 0.13
N GLY A 349 24.26 3.41 -0.31
CA GLY A 349 25.09 3.21 -1.48
C GLY A 349 24.48 3.86 -2.73
N MET A 350 25.31 4.10 -3.74
CA MET A 350 24.87 4.64 -5.02
C MET A 350 24.68 3.54 -6.07
N SER A 351 23.75 3.76 -7.00
CA SER A 351 23.39 2.81 -8.05
C SER A 351 24.14 3.13 -9.32
N ILE A 352 24.63 2.11 -10.02
CA ILE A 352 25.09 2.29 -11.41
C ILE A 352 23.91 2.58 -12.34
N HIS A 353 24.02 3.66 -13.12
CA HIS A 353 23.17 3.99 -14.26
C HIS A 353 23.97 3.84 -15.54
N HIS A 354 23.82 2.69 -16.21
CA HIS A 354 24.61 2.30 -17.40
C HIS A 354 24.49 3.31 -18.55
N ASN A 355 23.29 3.84 -18.80
CA ASN A 355 23.05 4.82 -19.89
C ASN A 355 23.81 6.14 -19.71
N MET A 356 24.17 6.49 -18.47
CA MET A 356 24.91 7.72 -18.13
C MET A 356 26.36 7.44 -17.74
N ASN A 357 26.76 6.16 -17.69
CA ASN A 357 28.03 5.69 -17.13
C ASN A 357 28.39 6.35 -15.78
N ALA A 358 27.39 6.47 -14.90
CA ALA A 358 27.48 7.24 -13.66
C ALA A 358 26.82 6.49 -12.49
N LEU A 359 27.26 6.80 -11.28
CA LEU A 359 26.58 6.47 -10.05
C LEU A 359 25.49 7.49 -9.77
N LYS A 360 24.29 7.07 -9.40
CA LYS A 360 23.19 7.96 -8.99
C LYS A 360 22.54 7.49 -7.69
N CYS A 361 22.31 8.42 -6.78
CA CYS A 361 21.51 8.22 -5.60
C CYS A 361 20.03 8.43 -5.92
N HIS A 362 19.18 7.42 -5.72
CA HIS A 362 17.73 7.55 -5.96
C HIS A 362 16.97 8.32 -4.88
N TYR A 363 17.62 8.65 -3.76
CA TYR A 363 17.01 9.40 -2.66
C TYR A 363 17.13 10.91 -2.85
N CYS A 364 18.29 11.41 -3.30
CA CYS A 364 18.52 12.84 -3.53
C CYS A 364 18.82 13.21 -4.99
N ASN A 365 18.85 12.24 -5.90
CA ASN A 365 19.26 12.40 -7.31
C ASN A 365 20.71 12.85 -7.54
N TYR A 366 21.56 12.89 -6.50
CA TYR A 366 22.99 13.15 -6.67
C TYR A 366 23.61 12.12 -7.62
N THR A 367 24.45 12.59 -8.53
CA THR A 367 25.08 11.78 -9.57
C THR A 367 26.59 12.04 -9.57
N GLU A 368 27.40 10.98 -9.63
CA GLU A 368 28.86 11.05 -9.72
C GLU A 368 29.41 10.03 -10.73
N VAL A 369 30.68 10.16 -11.11
CA VAL A 369 31.33 9.19 -12.00
C VAL A 369 31.65 7.90 -11.23
N ILE A 370 31.59 6.75 -11.89
CA ILE A 370 31.96 5.46 -11.28
C ILE A 370 33.46 5.50 -10.87
N PRO A 371 33.80 5.35 -9.57
CA PRO A 371 35.19 5.38 -9.14
C PRO A 371 35.94 4.13 -9.60
N LYS A 372 37.19 4.32 -10.04
CA LYS A 372 38.07 3.21 -10.49
C LYS A 372 38.68 2.41 -9.34
N VAL A 373 38.69 2.97 -8.13
CA VAL A 373 39.26 2.37 -6.92
C VAL A 373 38.30 2.55 -5.75
N CYS A 374 38.31 1.60 -4.81
CA CYS A 374 37.45 1.67 -3.64
C CYS A 374 37.78 2.91 -2.80
N PRO A 375 36.82 3.82 -2.54
CA PRO A 375 37.07 5.01 -1.73
C PRO A 375 37.40 4.70 -0.26
N LYS A 376 37.11 3.50 0.23
CA LYS A 376 37.39 3.07 1.61
C LYS A 376 38.76 2.42 1.80
N CYS A 377 39.20 1.57 0.86
CA CYS A 377 40.42 0.76 1.03
C CYS A 377 41.40 0.84 -0.15
N GLY A 378 41.11 1.63 -1.18
CA GLY A 378 41.97 1.82 -2.35
C GLY A 378 42.07 0.63 -3.31
N HIS A 379 41.32 -0.46 -3.10
CA HIS A 379 41.37 -1.64 -3.95
C HIS A 379 40.70 -1.41 -5.31
N ASN A 380 41.27 -1.98 -6.38
CA ASN A 380 40.89 -1.66 -7.77
C ASN A 380 39.69 -2.49 -8.28
N GLU A 381 39.28 -3.54 -7.57
CA GLU A 381 38.12 -4.34 -7.94
C GLU A 381 36.88 -3.96 -7.11
N ILE A 382 36.02 -3.17 -7.74
CA ILE A 382 34.69 -2.87 -7.22
C ILE A 382 33.67 -3.49 -8.18
N ILE A 383 32.82 -4.39 -7.66
CA ILE A 383 31.85 -5.16 -8.44
C ILE A 383 30.42 -4.84 -8.05
N ALA A 384 29.48 -4.94 -8.99
CA ALA A 384 28.06 -4.93 -8.67
C ALA A 384 27.68 -6.29 -8.08
N THR A 385 27.36 -6.35 -6.79
CA THR A 385 27.11 -7.62 -6.05
C THR A 385 25.67 -8.12 -6.12
N ARG A 386 24.77 -7.40 -6.80
CA ARG A 386 23.38 -7.84 -6.98
C ARG A 386 22.94 -7.68 -8.42
N MET A 387 22.50 -8.80 -9.00
CA MET A 387 21.87 -8.79 -10.31
C MET A 387 20.50 -8.13 -10.21
N GLY A 388 20.33 -7.01 -10.90
CA GLY A 388 19.03 -6.39 -11.08
C GLY A 388 18.23 -6.99 -12.21
N THR A 389 16.96 -6.58 -12.34
CA THR A 389 16.09 -6.95 -13.47
C THR A 389 16.78 -6.73 -14.82
N ALA A 390 17.44 -5.59 -15.00
CA ALA A 390 18.22 -5.30 -16.21
C ALA A 390 19.38 -6.28 -16.46
N GLU A 391 20.09 -6.69 -15.40
CA GLU A 391 21.23 -7.61 -15.54
C GLU A 391 20.78 -9.05 -15.77
N VAL A 392 19.73 -9.48 -15.06
CA VAL A 392 19.10 -10.78 -15.31
C VAL A 392 18.53 -10.83 -16.72
N SER A 393 17.85 -9.77 -17.16
CA SER A 393 17.33 -9.65 -18.53
C SER A 393 18.46 -9.76 -19.55
N GLN A 394 19.54 -8.99 -19.39
CA GLN A 394 20.69 -9.04 -20.29
C GLN A 394 21.32 -10.44 -20.36
N LYS A 395 21.64 -11.06 -19.22
CA LYS A 395 22.28 -12.38 -19.21
C LYS A 395 21.34 -13.46 -19.77
N LEU A 396 20.03 -13.36 -19.55
CA LEU A 396 19.06 -14.26 -20.17
C LEU A 396 18.97 -14.03 -21.68
N SER A 397 18.99 -12.78 -22.17
CA SER A 397 19.05 -12.48 -23.61
C SER A 397 20.32 -13.02 -24.26
N GLU A 398 21.46 -12.93 -23.57
CA GLU A 398 22.74 -13.47 -24.05
C GLU A 398 22.74 -15.00 -24.12
N HIS A 399 22.07 -15.66 -23.17
CA HIS A 399 21.98 -17.11 -23.08
C HIS A 399 20.92 -17.70 -24.03
N PHE A 400 19.76 -17.05 -24.14
CA PHE A 400 18.60 -17.48 -24.93
C PHE A 400 18.40 -16.56 -26.15
N LYS A 401 19.40 -16.49 -27.03
CA LYS A 401 19.43 -15.55 -28.18
C LYS A 401 18.27 -15.70 -29.17
N GLU A 402 17.65 -16.87 -29.20
CA GLU A 402 16.52 -17.19 -30.10
C GLU A 402 15.16 -16.75 -29.53
N TYR A 403 15.11 -16.31 -28.27
CA TYR A 403 13.89 -15.98 -27.56
C TYR A 403 13.84 -14.50 -27.17
N VAL A 404 12.65 -13.93 -27.14
CA VAL A 404 12.43 -12.53 -26.79
C VAL A 404 12.35 -12.40 -25.26
N VAL A 405 13.35 -11.72 -24.70
CA VAL A 405 13.40 -11.38 -23.27
C VAL A 405 13.01 -9.92 -23.08
N GLN A 406 12.00 -9.66 -22.24
CA GLN A 406 11.51 -8.31 -21.95
C GLN A 406 11.66 -7.98 -20.46
N GLN A 407 12.29 -6.84 -20.17
CA GLN A 407 12.31 -6.26 -18.83
C GLN A 407 10.96 -5.59 -18.51
N PHE A 408 10.42 -5.86 -17.32
CA PHE A 408 9.11 -5.41 -16.85
C PHE A 408 9.20 -4.85 -15.42
N ASP A 409 9.62 -3.59 -15.32
CA ASP A 409 9.64 -2.82 -14.09
C ASP A 409 9.32 -1.34 -14.34
N ARG A 410 9.30 -0.52 -13.28
CA ARG A 410 8.93 0.91 -13.38
C ARG A 410 9.96 1.78 -14.10
N ASP A 411 11.20 1.31 -14.26
CA ASP A 411 12.24 2.11 -14.90
C ASP A 411 12.09 2.05 -16.42
N GLU A 412 11.66 0.88 -16.94
CA GLU A 412 11.32 0.65 -18.34
C GLU A 412 9.86 1.04 -18.66
N VAL A 413 8.92 0.61 -17.82
CA VAL A 413 7.48 0.82 -18.01
C VAL A 413 7.01 2.07 -17.27
N ARG A 414 7.09 3.22 -17.95
CA ARG A 414 6.79 4.54 -17.36
C ARG A 414 5.35 5.00 -17.58
N THR A 415 4.69 4.47 -18.63
CA THR A 415 3.34 4.90 -19.03
C THR A 415 2.35 3.73 -19.04
N GLU A 416 1.06 4.04 -18.89
CA GLU A 416 -0.03 3.04 -18.95
C GLU A 416 -0.16 2.43 -20.35
N LYS A 417 0.20 3.19 -21.40
CA LYS A 417 0.23 2.71 -22.78
C LYS A 417 1.34 1.66 -22.98
N GLN A 418 2.55 1.92 -22.49
CA GLN A 418 3.65 0.95 -22.53
C GLN A 418 3.30 -0.32 -21.75
N LEU A 419 2.74 -0.16 -20.55
CA LEU A 419 2.28 -1.28 -19.72
C LEU A 419 1.30 -2.16 -20.50
N SER A 420 0.28 -1.54 -21.11
CA SER A 420 -0.75 -2.26 -21.86
C SER A 420 -0.18 -2.95 -23.10
N SER A 421 0.77 -2.32 -23.80
CA SER A 421 1.43 -2.90 -24.97
C SER A 421 2.22 -4.15 -24.60
N ILE A 422 3.11 -4.06 -23.59
CA ILE A 422 3.97 -5.18 -23.18
C ILE A 422 3.11 -6.37 -22.70
N LEU A 423 2.03 -6.09 -21.96
CA LEU A 423 1.10 -7.14 -21.53
C LEU A 423 0.37 -7.79 -22.72
N SER A 424 0.00 -7.02 -23.76
CA SER A 424 -0.57 -7.56 -24.99
C SER A 424 0.43 -8.44 -25.71
N ASP A 425 1.66 -7.94 -25.92
CA ASP A 425 2.73 -8.64 -26.61
C ASP A 425 3.12 -9.95 -25.90
N PHE A 426 3.08 -9.95 -24.56
CA PHE A 426 3.25 -11.18 -23.80
C PHE A 426 2.06 -12.14 -23.98
N ASN A 427 0.82 -11.68 -23.85
CA ASN A 427 -0.33 -12.58 -24.06
C ASN A 427 -0.44 -13.11 -25.50
N GLU A 428 0.09 -12.37 -26.48
CA GLU A 428 0.17 -12.75 -27.89
C GLU A 428 1.40 -13.61 -28.24
N HIS A 429 2.16 -14.07 -27.23
CA HIS A 429 3.37 -14.88 -27.42
C HIS A 429 4.50 -14.21 -28.25
N LYS A 430 4.55 -12.88 -28.28
CA LYS A 430 5.69 -12.13 -28.87
C LYS A 430 6.87 -11.97 -27.91
N ILE A 431 6.62 -12.19 -26.62
CA ILE A 431 7.63 -12.16 -25.56
C ILE A 431 7.66 -13.54 -24.91
N ASP A 432 8.82 -14.16 -24.84
CA ASP A 432 8.98 -15.52 -24.30
C ASP A 432 9.34 -15.50 -22.82
N ILE A 433 10.21 -14.58 -22.42
CA ILE A 433 10.68 -14.43 -21.04
C ILE A 433 10.39 -13.02 -20.55
N MET A 434 9.66 -12.89 -19.46
CA MET A 434 9.44 -11.60 -18.80
C MET A 434 10.21 -11.52 -17.48
N VAL A 435 11.10 -10.55 -17.36
CA VAL A 435 11.94 -10.33 -16.17
C VAL A 435 11.46 -9.09 -15.44
N GLY A 436 11.03 -9.19 -14.19
CA GLY A 436 10.40 -8.06 -13.52
C GLY A 436 10.38 -8.11 -12.00
N THR A 437 9.77 -7.07 -11.43
CA THR A 437 9.63 -6.92 -9.97
C THR A 437 8.18 -7.10 -9.53
N GLN A 438 7.76 -6.46 -8.43
CA GLN A 438 6.39 -6.47 -7.91
C GLN A 438 5.29 -6.11 -8.92
N MET A 439 5.64 -5.51 -10.07
CA MET A 439 4.67 -5.31 -11.17
C MET A 439 4.16 -6.64 -11.75
N LEU A 440 4.96 -7.71 -11.71
CA LEU A 440 4.56 -9.04 -12.17
C LEU A 440 3.59 -9.75 -11.22
N SER A 441 3.66 -9.45 -9.91
CA SER A 441 2.90 -10.21 -8.93
C SER A 441 1.44 -9.76 -8.81
N LYS A 442 1.09 -8.59 -9.35
CA LYS A 442 -0.17 -7.91 -9.05
C LYS A 442 -1.06 -7.71 -10.30
N GLY A 443 -2.34 -8.02 -10.15
CA GLY A 443 -3.42 -7.60 -11.06
C GLY A 443 -3.50 -8.28 -12.44
N HIS A 444 -2.43 -8.90 -12.94
CA HIS A 444 -2.36 -9.43 -14.31
C HIS A 444 -2.54 -10.96 -14.37
N ASP A 445 -3.22 -11.43 -15.41
CA ASP A 445 -3.34 -12.85 -15.76
C ASP A 445 -2.36 -13.18 -16.89
N TYR A 446 -1.63 -14.29 -16.71
CA TYR A 446 -0.62 -14.75 -17.65
C TYR A 446 -0.94 -16.18 -18.10
N HIS A 447 -1.68 -16.31 -19.19
CA HIS A 447 -2.23 -17.61 -19.60
C HIS A 447 -1.19 -18.58 -20.20
N GLY A 448 -0.14 -18.06 -20.85
CA GLY A 448 0.89 -18.87 -21.51
C GLY A 448 2.06 -19.28 -20.61
N VAL A 449 2.05 -18.90 -19.33
CA VAL A 449 3.18 -19.11 -18.42
C VAL A 449 3.21 -20.56 -17.92
N GLY A 450 4.28 -21.26 -18.28
CA GLY A 450 4.57 -22.62 -17.80
C GLY A 450 5.58 -22.67 -16.66
N LEU A 451 6.39 -21.62 -16.47
CA LEU A 451 7.40 -21.55 -15.42
C LEU A 451 7.47 -20.15 -14.81
N ALA A 452 7.44 -20.08 -13.47
CA ALA A 452 7.85 -18.89 -12.73
C ALA A 452 9.14 -19.17 -11.96
N VAL A 453 10.14 -18.31 -12.14
CA VAL A 453 11.41 -18.34 -11.42
C VAL A 453 11.44 -17.19 -10.43
N ILE A 454 11.75 -17.45 -9.18
CA ILE A 454 11.77 -16.47 -8.10
C ILE A 454 13.19 -16.39 -7.54
N LEU A 455 13.83 -15.23 -7.69
CA LEU A 455 15.21 -14.98 -7.28
C LEU A 455 15.27 -14.00 -6.11
N GLY A 456 16.33 -14.06 -5.31
CA GLY A 456 16.66 -13.02 -4.32
C GLY A 456 15.69 -12.92 -3.13
N VAL A 457 14.92 -13.97 -2.85
CA VAL A 457 13.96 -13.99 -1.72
C VAL A 457 14.63 -14.06 -0.36
N ASP A 458 15.83 -14.64 -0.27
CA ASP A 458 16.62 -14.67 0.97
C ASP A 458 16.96 -13.28 1.48
N ALA A 459 17.16 -12.32 0.57
CA ALA A 459 17.40 -10.93 0.94
C ALA A 459 16.20 -10.30 1.63
N LEU A 460 14.97 -10.71 1.26
CA LEU A 460 13.76 -10.27 1.97
C LEU A 460 13.59 -10.97 3.31
N LEU A 461 13.83 -12.29 3.37
CA LEU A 461 13.74 -13.07 4.62
C LEU A 461 14.72 -12.54 5.67
N GLY A 462 15.93 -12.17 5.27
CA GLY A 462 16.98 -11.67 6.14
C GLY A 462 16.88 -10.19 6.51
N MET A 463 15.83 -9.46 6.08
CA MET A 463 15.66 -8.06 6.48
C MET A 463 15.32 -7.96 7.98
N SER A 464 15.91 -6.99 8.66
CA SER A 464 15.66 -6.64 10.08
C SER A 464 14.29 -5.96 10.28
N ASP A 465 13.22 -6.57 9.81
CA ASP A 465 11.83 -6.18 9.96
C ASP A 465 11.07 -7.41 10.51
N PHE A 466 10.24 -7.22 11.53
CA PHE A 466 9.44 -8.29 12.12
C PHE A 466 8.45 -8.92 11.13
N ARG A 467 8.12 -8.22 10.04
CA ARG A 467 7.21 -8.69 8.99
C ARG A 467 7.93 -9.37 7.83
N SER A 468 9.25 -9.48 7.84
CA SER A 468 10.05 -10.02 6.73
C SER A 468 9.59 -11.41 6.30
N ARG A 469 9.34 -12.32 7.25
CA ARG A 469 8.87 -13.69 6.98
C ARG A 469 7.49 -13.69 6.32
N GLU A 470 6.55 -12.95 6.90
CA GLU A 470 5.17 -12.78 6.39
C GLU A 470 5.16 -12.20 4.97
N LYS A 471 5.88 -11.09 4.76
CA LYS A 471 5.97 -10.41 3.45
C LYS A 471 6.58 -11.33 2.39
N THR A 472 7.65 -12.03 2.74
CA THR A 472 8.36 -12.89 1.78
C THR A 472 7.51 -14.07 1.37
N LEU A 473 6.89 -14.76 2.34
CA LEU A 473 6.02 -15.90 2.05
C LEU A 473 4.81 -15.47 1.22
N ALA A 474 4.14 -14.38 1.59
CA ALA A 474 3.00 -13.85 0.86
C ALA A 474 3.35 -13.50 -0.60
N LEU A 475 4.53 -12.89 -0.81
CA LEU A 475 5.01 -12.55 -2.13
C LEU A 475 5.29 -13.79 -2.98
N VAL A 476 5.99 -14.78 -2.43
CA VAL A 476 6.30 -16.04 -3.12
C VAL A 476 5.01 -16.78 -3.49
N GLN A 477 4.05 -16.87 -2.57
CA GLN A 477 2.76 -17.51 -2.82
C GLN A 477 1.94 -16.76 -3.88
N GLN A 478 1.97 -15.42 -3.88
CA GLN A 478 1.31 -14.61 -4.89
C GLN A 478 1.87 -14.90 -6.29
N ILE A 479 3.20 -15.00 -6.43
CA ILE A 479 3.85 -15.29 -7.72
C ILE A 479 3.64 -16.74 -8.14
N ALA A 480 3.77 -17.68 -7.20
CA ALA A 480 3.52 -19.09 -7.44
C ALA A 480 2.09 -19.33 -7.97
N GLY A 481 1.09 -18.66 -7.37
CA GLY A 481 -0.31 -18.72 -7.83
C GLY A 481 -0.61 -17.98 -9.15
N ARG A 482 0.38 -17.30 -9.75
CA ARG A 482 0.28 -16.73 -11.11
C ARG A 482 0.81 -17.69 -12.16
N ALA A 483 1.74 -18.58 -11.80
CA ALA A 483 2.14 -19.69 -12.66
C ALA A 483 1.07 -20.78 -12.64
N GLY A 484 0.66 -21.29 -13.81
CA GLY A 484 -0.24 -22.44 -13.89
C GLY A 484 -1.74 -22.18 -13.70
N ARG A 485 -2.22 -20.92 -13.77
CA ARG A 485 -3.68 -20.61 -13.70
C ARG A 485 -4.53 -21.34 -14.75
N LYS A 486 -3.94 -21.84 -15.84
CA LYS A 486 -4.55 -22.74 -16.82
C LYS A 486 -3.65 -23.96 -17.04
N GLY A 487 -3.74 -24.94 -16.13
CA GLY A 487 -3.08 -26.24 -16.27
C GLY A 487 -1.91 -26.45 -15.32
N TYR A 488 -0.86 -27.11 -15.81
CA TYR A 488 0.36 -27.38 -15.03
C TYR A 488 1.32 -26.20 -15.12
N GLY A 489 1.74 -25.67 -13.98
CA GLY A 489 2.77 -24.64 -13.87
C GLY A 489 3.92 -25.13 -13.00
N GLU A 490 5.15 -24.83 -13.38
CA GLU A 490 6.33 -25.06 -12.55
C GLU A 490 6.72 -23.76 -11.85
N VAL A 491 7.21 -23.86 -10.62
CA VAL A 491 7.74 -22.71 -9.86
C VAL A 491 9.14 -23.09 -9.38
N LEU A 492 10.16 -22.32 -9.73
CA LEU A 492 11.52 -22.50 -9.24
C LEU A 492 11.85 -21.38 -8.25
N ILE A 493 12.18 -21.74 -7.01
CA ILE A 493 12.57 -20.79 -5.97
C ILE A 493 14.07 -20.93 -5.71
N GLN A 494 14.84 -19.88 -6.01
CA GLN A 494 16.25 -19.82 -5.66
C GLN A 494 16.42 -19.28 -4.23
N SER A 495 16.77 -20.16 -3.29
CA SER A 495 16.88 -19.82 -1.87
C SER A 495 17.68 -20.87 -1.09
N LYS A 496 18.52 -20.41 -0.16
CA LYS A 496 19.18 -21.25 0.85
C LYS A 496 18.26 -21.67 2.00
N ASN A 497 17.09 -21.04 2.11
CA ASN A 497 16.10 -21.31 3.15
C ASN A 497 14.96 -22.18 2.58
N SER A 498 15.31 -23.21 1.81
CA SER A 498 14.33 -24.05 1.10
C SER A 498 13.32 -24.70 2.06
N ASP A 499 13.77 -25.11 3.25
CA ASP A 499 12.91 -25.72 4.28
C ASP A 499 11.81 -24.79 4.80
N PHE A 500 12.10 -23.49 4.93
CA PHE A 500 11.08 -22.49 5.30
C PHE A 500 9.94 -22.48 4.27
N PHE A 501 10.28 -22.46 2.98
CA PHE A 501 9.28 -22.43 1.91
C PHE A 501 8.54 -23.77 1.76
N LYS A 502 9.24 -24.91 1.90
CA LYS A 502 8.63 -26.25 1.85
C LYS A 502 7.56 -26.42 2.92
N GLN A 503 7.84 -25.92 4.13
CA GLN A 503 6.91 -26.01 5.26
C GLN A 503 5.65 -25.16 5.04
N TYR A 504 5.82 -23.91 4.60
CA TYR A 504 4.74 -22.92 4.71
C TYR A 504 4.01 -22.59 3.39
N LEU A 505 4.54 -22.94 2.21
CA LEU A 505 3.86 -22.63 0.94
C LEU A 505 2.64 -23.52 0.69
N SER A 506 2.65 -24.75 1.19
CA SER A 506 1.51 -25.68 1.12
C SER A 506 0.45 -25.39 2.19
N ASP A 507 0.85 -24.81 3.32
CA ASP A 507 -0.04 -24.48 4.44
C ASP A 507 0.26 -23.09 5.03
N PHE A 508 -0.35 -22.06 4.43
CA PHE A 508 -0.24 -20.69 4.94
C PHE A 508 -0.96 -20.51 6.29
N GLU A 509 -1.96 -21.34 6.62
CA GLU A 509 -2.64 -21.28 7.92
C GLU A 509 -1.67 -21.72 9.04
N GLN A 510 -0.88 -22.77 8.78
CA GLN A 510 0.20 -23.18 9.67
C GLN A 510 1.20 -22.03 9.91
N PHE A 511 1.63 -21.34 8.84
CA PHE A 511 2.52 -20.18 8.98
C PHE A 511 1.93 -19.12 9.90
N ILE A 512 0.66 -18.75 9.71
CA ILE A 512 -0.01 -17.74 10.54
C ILE A 512 0.01 -18.18 12.01
N ASN A 513 -0.36 -19.42 12.30
CA ASN A 513 -0.42 -19.92 13.67
C ASN A 513 0.96 -19.92 14.34
N ASP A 514 1.99 -20.39 13.65
CA ASP A 514 3.36 -20.42 14.17
C ASP A 514 3.90 -19.00 14.38
N GLU A 515 3.72 -18.11 13.40
CA GLU A 515 4.18 -16.72 13.47
C GLU A 515 3.44 -15.91 14.56
N LEU A 516 2.16 -16.18 14.80
CA LEU A 516 1.41 -15.55 15.91
C LEU A 516 2.02 -15.88 17.28
N VAL A 517 2.54 -17.10 17.47
CA VAL A 517 3.24 -17.47 18.71
C VAL A 517 4.51 -16.62 18.88
N PHE A 518 5.30 -16.43 17.83
CA PHE A 518 6.52 -15.61 17.87
C PHE A 518 6.24 -14.12 18.09
N ARG A 519 5.11 -13.60 17.60
CA ARG A 519 4.75 -12.18 17.77
C ARG A 519 4.11 -11.85 19.12
N LYS A 520 3.62 -12.86 19.84
CA LYS A 520 2.89 -12.69 21.10
C LYS A 520 3.72 -11.90 22.11
N GLY A 521 3.14 -10.82 22.63
CA GLY A 521 3.78 -9.94 23.60
C GLY A 521 4.84 -8.99 23.03
N LEU A 522 5.23 -9.13 21.76
CA LEU A 522 6.35 -8.40 21.17
C LEU A 522 5.94 -7.45 20.04
N TYR A 523 5.05 -7.89 19.15
CA TYR A 523 4.75 -7.20 17.90
C TYR A 523 3.26 -7.23 17.54
N PRO A 524 2.83 -6.41 16.56
CA PRO A 524 1.50 -6.52 15.99
C PRO A 524 1.21 -7.94 15.51
N PRO A 525 0.02 -8.47 15.78
CA PRO A 525 -1.17 -7.73 16.22
C PRO A 525 -1.38 -7.54 17.73
N PHE A 526 -0.53 -8.12 18.58
CA PHE A 526 -0.71 -8.08 20.04
C PHE A 526 -0.28 -6.75 20.67
N LYS A 527 0.74 -6.12 20.09
CA LYS A 527 1.21 -4.79 20.47
C LYS A 527 0.89 -3.78 19.37
N LYS A 528 0.65 -2.54 19.78
CA LYS A 528 0.66 -1.36 18.93
C LYS A 528 2.07 -0.81 18.83
N MET A 529 2.36 -0.16 17.71
CA MET A 529 3.68 0.41 17.46
C MET A 529 3.60 1.85 17.01
N LEU A 530 4.59 2.64 17.44
CA LEU A 530 4.78 4.03 17.06
C LEU A 530 6.22 4.20 16.62
N ARG A 531 6.41 4.81 15.47
CA ARG A 531 7.72 5.34 15.06
C ARG A 531 7.70 6.86 15.14
N LEU A 532 8.69 7.42 15.83
CA LEU A 532 8.95 8.85 15.89
C LEU A 532 10.24 9.14 15.14
N MET A 533 10.24 10.11 14.23
CA MET A 533 11.39 10.39 13.38
C MET A 533 11.76 11.87 13.40
N SER A 534 13.04 12.18 13.64
CA SER A 534 13.59 13.51 13.43
C SER A 534 14.33 13.56 12.09
N SER A 535 14.35 14.73 11.47
CA SER A 535 15.23 14.98 10.33
C SER A 535 15.79 16.40 10.37
N HIS A 536 17.10 16.54 10.23
CA HIS A 536 17.75 17.86 10.28
C HIS A 536 19.04 17.88 9.46
N VAL A 537 19.42 19.04 8.92
CA VAL A 537 20.64 19.19 8.09
C VAL A 537 21.94 18.99 8.88
N LYS A 538 21.90 19.21 10.20
CA LYS A 538 22.97 18.95 11.18
C LYS A 538 22.68 17.65 11.92
N ASP A 539 23.66 16.74 12.00
CA ASP A 539 23.57 15.41 12.62
C ASP A 539 23.20 15.53 14.11
N GLU A 540 23.92 16.40 14.83
CA GLU A 540 23.79 16.60 16.27
C GLU A 540 22.37 17.04 16.64
N LYS A 541 21.78 17.96 15.88
CA LYS A 541 20.40 18.43 16.11
C LYS A 541 19.35 17.34 15.88
N ALA A 542 19.54 16.48 14.87
CA ALA A 542 18.60 15.37 14.63
C ALA A 542 18.68 14.36 15.78
N LYS A 543 19.90 14.05 16.23
CA LYS A 543 20.19 13.17 17.36
C LYS A 543 19.59 13.69 18.67
N GLU A 544 19.91 14.94 19.03
CA GLU A 544 19.44 15.60 20.26
C GLU A 544 17.90 15.59 20.36
N LEU A 545 17.19 15.79 19.23
CA LEU A 545 15.73 15.74 19.22
C LEU A 545 15.20 14.36 19.62
N ILE A 546 15.78 13.27 19.08
CA ILE A 546 15.33 11.91 19.40
C ILE A 546 15.77 11.49 20.81
N GLU A 547 16.94 11.92 21.28
CA GLU A 547 17.35 11.69 22.67
C GLU A 547 16.41 12.39 23.67
N LYS A 548 15.98 13.62 23.37
CA LYS A 548 14.94 14.31 24.16
C LYS A 548 13.62 13.55 24.16
N VAL A 549 13.18 13.04 23.01
CA VAL A 549 11.98 12.20 22.90
C VAL A 549 12.13 10.93 23.74
N ALA A 550 13.29 10.28 23.72
CA ALA A 550 13.56 9.08 24.51
C ALA A 550 13.45 9.35 26.02
N LEU A 551 14.00 10.48 26.50
CA LEU A 551 13.86 10.92 27.89
C LEU A 551 12.40 11.22 28.27
N MET A 552 11.65 11.87 27.37
CA MET A 552 10.22 12.09 27.59
C MET A 552 9.44 10.77 27.66
N ALA A 553 9.76 9.81 26.79
CA ALA A 553 9.09 8.51 26.74
C ALA A 553 9.19 7.72 28.06
N GLN A 554 10.26 7.91 28.85
CA GLN A 554 10.41 7.29 30.17
C GLN A 554 9.30 7.69 31.17
N HIS A 555 8.64 8.83 30.95
CA HIS A 555 7.54 9.30 31.80
C HIS A 555 6.19 8.66 31.44
N PHE A 556 6.14 7.82 30.40
CA PHE A 556 4.93 7.13 29.96
C PHE A 556 5.03 5.63 30.34
N PRO A 557 4.47 5.21 31.49
CA PRO A 557 4.73 3.88 32.06
C PRO A 557 4.20 2.72 31.19
N HIS A 558 3.24 2.99 30.31
CA HIS A 558 2.67 2.01 29.40
C HIS A 558 3.31 2.02 28.01
N VAL A 559 4.40 2.76 27.83
CA VAL A 559 5.15 2.83 26.57
C VAL A 559 6.52 2.23 26.77
N GLU A 560 6.83 1.21 25.96
CA GLU A 560 8.14 0.59 25.92
C GLU A 560 8.92 1.13 24.72
N VAL A 561 10.09 1.71 24.97
CA VAL A 561 11.02 2.10 23.90
C VAL A 561 11.80 0.86 23.47
N VAL A 562 11.55 0.38 22.26
CA VAL A 562 12.23 -0.78 21.66
C VAL A 562 13.67 -0.42 21.29
N GLY A 563 13.87 0.80 20.79
CA GLY A 563 15.18 1.32 20.44
C GLY A 563 15.09 2.72 19.87
N HIS A 564 16.19 3.45 19.93
CA HIS A 564 16.32 4.75 19.28
C HIS A 564 17.74 4.95 18.75
N GLY A 565 17.89 5.66 17.63
CA GLY A 565 19.18 5.84 17.00
C GLY A 565 19.07 6.39 15.58
N LYS A 566 20.17 6.23 14.82
CA LYS A 566 20.16 6.55 13.38
C LYS A 566 19.15 5.67 12.68
N ALA A 567 18.32 6.26 11.83
CA ALA A 567 17.44 5.47 10.98
C ALA A 567 18.27 4.56 10.07
N ASN A 568 17.69 3.44 9.61
CA ASN A 568 18.35 2.50 8.69
C ASN A 568 18.99 3.20 7.48
N ILE A 569 18.33 4.26 7.00
CA ILE A 569 18.94 5.25 6.11
C ILE A 569 19.24 6.52 6.91
N ALA A 570 20.48 6.64 7.36
CA ALA A 570 20.90 7.68 8.31
C ALA A 570 20.89 9.11 7.74
N LYS A 571 20.88 9.28 6.41
CA LYS A 571 20.81 10.58 5.75
C LYS A 571 20.04 10.50 4.44
N ILE A 572 19.14 11.44 4.18
CA ILE A 572 18.42 11.60 2.89
C ILE A 572 18.35 13.08 2.54
N ALA A 573 18.63 13.43 1.29
CA ALA A 573 18.52 14.80 0.77
C ALA A 573 19.21 15.83 1.69
N ASN A 574 20.43 15.50 2.11
CA ASN A 574 21.27 16.28 3.02
C ASN A 574 20.72 16.49 4.44
N LYS A 575 19.72 15.71 4.86
CA LYS A 575 19.20 15.69 6.24
C LYS A 575 19.53 14.38 6.91
N TYR A 576 20.18 14.45 8.07
CA TYR A 576 20.36 13.32 8.97
C TYR A 576 19.03 12.92 9.59
N ARG A 577 18.82 11.62 9.75
CA ARG A 577 17.56 11.04 10.22
C ARG A 577 17.82 10.14 11.41
N TYR A 578 17.10 10.40 12.48
CA TYR A 578 17.06 9.54 13.66
C TYR A 578 15.62 9.10 13.90
N GLU A 579 15.46 7.93 14.47
CA GLU A 579 14.16 7.40 14.83
C GLU A 579 14.16 6.78 16.22
N LEU A 580 12.98 6.77 16.80
CA LEU A 580 12.64 6.02 18.00
C LEU A 580 11.47 5.11 17.67
N LEU A 581 11.62 3.83 18.02
CA LEU A 581 10.56 2.83 17.94
C LEU A 581 10.03 2.57 19.34
N ALA A 582 8.72 2.75 19.49
CA ALA A 582 8.00 2.49 20.72
C ALA A 582 6.87 1.48 20.48
N ARG A 583 6.55 0.70 21.51
CA ARG A 583 5.42 -0.25 21.49
C ARG A 583 4.62 -0.18 22.79
N SER A 584 3.36 -0.60 22.73
CA SER A 584 2.45 -0.67 23.87
C SER A 584 1.33 -1.67 23.62
N ASP A 585 0.67 -2.16 24.68
CA ASP A 585 -0.60 -2.88 24.57
C ASP A 585 -1.76 -1.96 24.17
N SER A 586 -1.61 -0.64 24.39
CA SER A 586 -2.64 0.36 24.14
C SER A 586 -2.20 1.39 23.12
N SER A 587 -3.02 1.61 22.09
CA SER A 587 -2.80 2.73 21.16
C SER A 587 -2.89 4.07 21.90
N LYS A 588 -3.72 4.18 22.95
CA LYS A 588 -3.88 5.42 23.72
C LYS A 588 -2.56 5.88 24.34
N ALA A 589 -1.82 4.97 24.98
CA ALA A 589 -0.53 5.28 25.60
C ALA A 589 0.50 5.79 24.58
N LEU A 590 0.54 5.20 23.38
CA LEU A 590 1.41 5.68 22.30
C LEU A 590 0.97 7.05 21.77
N LEU A 591 -0.34 7.29 21.66
CA LEU A 591 -0.87 8.58 21.23
C LEU A 591 -0.56 9.69 22.24
N GLU A 592 -0.66 9.42 23.54
CA GLU A 592 -0.27 10.36 24.60
C GLU A 592 1.20 10.80 24.42
N LEU A 593 2.12 9.86 24.20
CA LEU A 593 3.51 10.18 23.87
C LEU A 593 3.62 10.97 22.57
N ALA A 594 2.98 10.52 21.49
CA ALA A 594 3.11 11.13 20.18
C ALA A 594 2.60 12.59 20.14
N HIS A 595 1.51 12.88 20.84
CA HIS A 595 0.99 14.24 20.97
C HIS A 595 1.84 15.11 21.90
N ALA A 596 2.40 14.54 22.99
CA ALA A 596 3.30 15.28 23.89
C ALA A 596 4.58 15.77 23.18
N VAL A 597 5.08 15.01 22.19
CA VAL A 597 6.29 15.37 21.43
C VAL A 597 6.01 16.16 20.16
N LYS A 598 4.74 16.47 19.84
CA LYS A 598 4.35 17.18 18.62
C LYS A 598 5.05 18.54 18.46
N MET A 599 5.30 19.23 19.58
CA MET A 599 6.01 20.52 19.62
C MET A 599 7.49 20.43 19.22
N LEU A 600 8.08 19.23 19.27
CA LEU A 600 9.47 19.00 18.84
C LEU A 600 9.60 18.83 17.32
N HIS A 601 8.50 18.96 16.57
CA HIS A 601 8.45 18.78 15.12
C HIS A 601 8.97 17.42 14.61
N VAL A 602 8.92 16.39 15.46
CA VAL A 602 9.19 15.01 15.06
C VAL A 602 8.00 14.45 14.26
N GLU A 603 8.29 13.61 13.27
CA GLU A 603 7.25 12.91 12.53
C GLU A 603 6.77 11.71 13.32
N ALA A 604 5.47 11.60 13.55
CA ALA A 604 4.85 10.40 14.10
C ALA A 604 4.28 9.51 12.99
N ASP A 605 4.52 8.21 13.11
CA ASP A 605 3.95 7.18 12.24
C ASP A 605 3.40 6.06 13.14
N MET A 606 2.08 6.11 13.35
CA MET A 606 1.33 5.09 14.10
C MET A 606 1.11 3.85 13.24
N ASP A 607 1.33 2.67 13.82
CA ASP A 607 1.31 1.37 13.14
C ASP A 607 2.17 1.39 11.84
N PRO A 608 3.50 1.62 11.97
CA PRO A 608 4.39 1.64 10.81
C PRO A 608 4.48 0.25 10.16
N LEU A 609 4.50 0.21 8.82
CA LEU A 609 4.60 -1.05 8.06
C LEU A 609 6.03 -1.54 7.84
N SER A 610 7.01 -0.65 8.01
CA SER A 610 8.44 -0.92 7.85
C SER A 610 9.25 -0.06 8.83
N PHE A 611 10.31 -0.65 9.38
CA PHE A 611 11.36 0.05 10.13
C PHE A 611 12.57 0.40 9.28
N SER A 612 12.64 -0.10 8.04
CA SER A 612 13.74 0.16 7.08
C SER A 612 13.57 1.44 6.28
#